data_AF-A0A538BZS3-F1
#
_entry.id   AF-A0A538BZS3-F1
#
_cell.length_a   1.000
_cell.length_b   1.000
_cell.length_c   1.000
_cell.angle_alpha   90.00
_cell.angle_beta   90.00
_cell.angle_gamma   90.00
#
_symmetry.space_group_name_H-M   'P 1'
#
loop_
_entity.id
_entity.type
_entity.pdbx_description
1 polymer ?
#
loop_
_entity_poly.entity_id
_entity_poly.type
_entity_poly.pdbx_seq_one_letter_code
_entity_poly.pdbx_strand_id
1 'polypeptide(L)'
;HMPLVRTPMIAPTKIYDQFPTITPDEAADLICEAIRSKPKQINTRLGTFGEVAYALAPKAVDQILHMAYKVFPDSAAARGEKDPNEKASMEQVAMANLMKGVHW
;
A
#
# COMPACT_ATOMS: atom_id res chain seq x y z
N HIS A 1 1.36 -8.74 7.83
CA HIS A 1 1.10 -7.64 6.90
C HIS A 1 0.01 -8.07 5.96
N MET A 2 -1.15 -7.45 6.15
CA MET A 2 -2.30 -7.64 5.28
C MET A 2 -2.23 -6.59 4.17
N PRO A 3 -2.34 -6.98 2.90
CA PRO A 3 -2.38 -6.02 1.82
C PRO A 3 -3.60 -5.11 1.88
N LEU A 4 -3.41 -3.90 1.36
CA LEU A 4 -4.47 -2.91 1.27
C LEU A 4 -5.62 -3.46 0.40
N VAL A 5 -6.83 -3.41 0.93
CA VAL A 5 -8.04 -3.98 0.30
C VAL A 5 -8.80 -2.92 -0.47
N ARG A 6 -9.20 -3.22 -1.71
CA ARG A 6 -9.97 -2.34 -2.59
C ARG A 6 -11.43 -2.21 -2.15
N THR A 7 -11.67 -1.35 -1.17
CA THR A 7 -13.01 -1.07 -0.61
C THR A 7 -13.58 0.27 -1.10
N PRO A 8 -14.92 0.49 -1.01
CA PRO A 8 -15.52 1.79 -1.32
C PRO A 8 -14.97 2.96 -0.48
N MET A 9 -14.45 2.68 0.71
CA MET A 9 -13.87 3.69 1.61
C MET A 9 -12.60 4.34 1.01
N ILE A 10 -11.76 3.56 0.33
CA ILE A 10 -10.47 4.06 -0.22
C ILE A 10 -10.60 4.58 -1.65
N ALA A 11 -11.77 4.42 -2.29
CA ALA A 11 -12.03 4.81 -3.67
C ALA A 11 -11.84 6.31 -4.00
N PRO A 12 -12.09 7.26 -3.07
CA PRO A 12 -11.82 8.68 -3.34
C PRO A 12 -10.33 9.01 -3.46
N THR A 13 -9.45 8.14 -2.96
CA THR A 13 -8.01 8.39 -2.89
C THR A 13 -7.29 7.80 -4.10
N LYS A 14 -7.20 8.60 -5.17
CA LYS A 14 -6.76 8.18 -6.53
C LYS A 14 -5.37 7.57 -6.62
N ILE A 15 -4.48 7.91 -5.70
CA ILE A 15 -3.17 7.28 -5.60
C ILE A 15 -3.29 5.75 -5.45
N TYR A 16 -4.28 5.23 -4.72
CA TYR A 16 -4.44 3.80 -4.49
C TYR A 16 -5.02 3.01 -5.67
N ASP A 17 -5.56 3.68 -6.69
CA ASP A 17 -6.06 3.01 -7.90
C ASP A 17 -4.94 2.22 -8.59
N GLN A 18 -3.73 2.77 -8.53
CA GLN A 18 -2.54 2.25 -9.18
C GLN A 18 -1.70 1.35 -8.26
N PHE A 19 -1.97 1.32 -6.96
CA PHE A 19 -1.27 0.42 -6.04
C PHE A 19 -1.80 -1.03 -6.18
N PRO A 20 -0.93 -2.04 -6.02
CA PRO A 20 -1.32 -3.45 -6.02
C PRO A 20 -2.12 -3.76 -4.75
N THR A 21 -3.43 -3.49 -4.81
CA THR A 21 -4.42 -3.78 -3.78
C THR A 21 -5.13 -5.09 -4.10
N ILE A 22 -5.48 -5.83 -3.05
CA ILE A 22 -6.27 -7.07 -3.17
C ILE A 22 -7.76 -6.76 -3.15
N THR A 23 -8.56 -7.64 -3.75
CA THR A 23 -10.02 -7.59 -3.70
C THR A 23 -10.55 -8.00 -2.33
N PRO A 24 -11.79 -7.62 -1.97
CA PRO A 24 -12.43 -8.09 -0.75
C PRO A 24 -12.52 -9.63 -0.64
N ASP A 25 -12.73 -10.32 -1.76
CA ASP A 25 -12.82 -11.78 -1.79
C ASP A 25 -11.45 -12.44 -1.51
N GLU A 26 -10.39 -11.93 -2.13
CA GLU A 26 -9.02 -12.39 -1.83
C GLU A 26 -8.62 -12.12 -0.37
N ALA A 27 -9.07 -11.01 0.20
CA ALA A 27 -8.87 -10.72 1.61
C ALA A 27 -9.63 -11.71 2.51
N ALA A 28 -10.85 -12.11 2.13
CA ALA A 28 -11.62 -13.13 2.85
C ALA A 28 -10.93 -14.50 2.80
N ASP A 29 -10.39 -14.89 1.64
CA ASP A 29 -9.64 -16.14 1.49
C ASP A 29 -8.38 -16.17 2.37
N LEU A 30 -7.64 -15.04 2.46
CA LEU A 30 -6.51 -14.91 3.36
C LEU A 30 -6.90 -15.10 4.84
N ILE A 31 -8.07 -14.58 5.25
CA ILE A 31 -8.60 -14.75 6.61
C ILE A 31 -8.99 -16.21 6.84
N CYS A 32 -9.68 -16.84 5.90
CA CYS A 32 -10.04 -18.26 5.97
C CYS A 32 -8.79 -19.14 6.12
N GLU A 33 -7.75 -18.87 5.34
CA GLU A 33 -6.48 -19.58 5.43
C GLU A 33 -5.78 -19.35 6.77
N ALA A 34 -5.83 -18.12 7.32
CA ALA A 34 -5.31 -17.82 8.65
C ALA A 34 -5.99 -18.62 9.76
N ILE A 35 -7.32 -18.73 9.69
CA ILE A 35 -8.12 -19.51 10.65
C ILE A 35 -7.79 -21.01 10.55
N ARG A 36 -7.62 -21.52 9.33
CA ARG A 36 -7.32 -22.93 9.06
C ARG A 36 -5.90 -23.32 9.49
N SER A 37 -4.90 -22.57 9.05
CA SER A 37 -3.48 -22.86 9.28
C SER A 37 -2.99 -22.40 10.65
N LYS A 38 -3.76 -21.54 11.35
CA LYS A 38 -3.48 -20.98 12.68
C LYS A 38 -2.03 -20.50 12.86
N PRO A 39 -1.47 -19.75 11.90
CA PRO A 39 -0.12 -19.25 12.03
C PRO A 39 -0.13 -18.13 13.09
N LYS A 40 1.00 -17.94 13.77
CA LYS A 40 1.14 -16.83 14.73
C LYS A 40 1.03 -15.45 14.04
N GLN A 41 1.48 -15.34 12.79
CA GLN A 41 1.44 -14.12 11.99
C GLN A 41 1.47 -14.46 10.49
N ILE A 42 0.69 -13.74 9.68
CA ILE A 42 0.75 -13.80 8.21
C ILE A 42 1.41 -12.52 7.72
N ASN A 43 2.57 -12.65 7.08
CA ASN A 43 3.34 -11.54 6.53
C ASN A 43 3.66 -11.78 5.05
N THR A 44 3.67 -10.69 4.29
CA THR A 44 4.29 -10.64 2.97
C THR A 44 5.81 -10.66 3.13
N ARG A 45 6.53 -11.27 2.18
CA ARG A 45 8.02 -11.33 2.21
C ARG A 45 8.64 -9.93 2.28
N LEU A 46 8.01 -8.98 1.59
CA LEU A 46 8.44 -7.58 1.61
C LEU A 46 8.16 -6.92 2.97
N GLY A 47 6.98 -7.15 3.56
CA GLY A 47 6.66 -6.61 4.88
C GLY A 47 7.67 -7.06 5.95
N THR A 48 8.05 -8.34 5.94
CA THR A 48 9.09 -8.85 6.86
C THR A 48 10.47 -8.25 6.58
N PHE A 49 10.85 -8.04 5.31
CA PHE A 49 12.08 -7.34 4.99
C PHE A 49 12.07 -5.89 5.50
N GLY A 50 10.95 -5.18 5.33
CA GLY A 50 10.77 -3.81 5.84
C GLY A 50 10.90 -3.74 7.36
N GLU A 51 10.27 -4.68 8.08
CA GLU A 51 10.40 -4.79 9.55
C GLU A 51 11.86 -4.97 9.99
N VAL A 52 12.58 -5.89 9.35
CA VAL A 52 14.00 -6.15 9.68
C VAL A 52 14.86 -4.94 9.35
N ALA A 53 14.66 -4.32 8.17
CA ALA A 53 15.40 -3.13 7.78
C ALA A 53 15.16 -1.96 8.75
N TYR A 54 13.92 -1.75 9.16
CA TYR A 54 13.56 -0.70 10.12
C TYR A 54 14.14 -0.97 11.51
N ALA A 55 14.19 -2.24 11.95
CA ALA A 55 14.81 -2.63 13.20
C ALA A 55 16.33 -2.38 13.21
N LEU A 56 17.00 -2.53 12.07
CA LEU A 56 18.45 -2.36 11.94
C LEU A 56 18.86 -0.89 11.69
N ALA A 57 18.11 -0.16 10.88
CA ALA A 57 18.50 1.16 10.40
C ALA A 57 17.29 2.11 10.23
N PRO A 58 16.61 2.49 11.32
CA PRO A 58 15.37 3.26 11.25
C PRO A 58 15.55 4.61 10.53
N LYS A 59 16.64 5.33 10.81
CA LYS A 59 16.93 6.62 10.16
C LYS A 59 17.09 6.54 8.64
N ALA A 60 17.65 5.44 8.13
CA ALA A 60 17.81 5.26 6.69
C ALA A 60 16.46 5.00 6.03
N VAL A 61 15.62 4.16 6.66
CA VAL A 61 14.26 3.92 6.20
C VAL A 61 13.43 5.19 6.24
N ASP A 62 13.52 6.00 7.30
CA ASP A 62 12.82 7.29 7.42
C ASP A 62 13.19 8.26 6.29
N GLN A 63 14.47 8.32 5.90
CA GLN A 63 14.90 9.17 4.78
C GLN A 63 14.32 8.69 3.46
N ILE A 64 14.32 7.38 3.20
CA ILE A 64 13.72 6.79 1.99
C ILE A 64 12.22 7.10 1.95
N LEU A 65 11.51 6.91 3.05
CA LEU A 65 10.08 7.20 3.17
C LEU A 65 9.78 8.70 2.99
N HIS A 66 10.63 9.58 3.52
CA HIS A 66 10.51 11.03 3.32
C HIS A 66 10.68 11.42 1.85
N MET A 67 11.62 10.80 1.14
CA MET A 67 11.76 11.01 -0.31
C MET A 67 10.54 10.50 -1.07
N ALA A 68 10.00 9.34 -0.70
CA ALA A 68 8.77 8.81 -1.29
C ALA A 68 7.58 9.77 -1.09
N TYR A 69 7.40 10.33 0.11
CA TYR A 69 6.33 11.30 0.38
C TYR A 69 6.42 12.56 -0.49
N LYS A 70 7.64 13.04 -0.81
CA LYS A 70 7.82 14.18 -1.71
C LYS A 70 7.38 13.90 -3.15
N VAL A 71 7.50 12.65 -3.60
CA VAL A 71 7.05 12.20 -4.93
C VAL A 71 5.54 11.87 -4.93
N PHE A 72 5.02 11.49 -3.77
CA PHE A 72 3.60 11.16 -3.55
C PHE A 72 3.00 12.04 -2.46
N PRO A 73 2.75 13.34 -2.73
CA PRO A 73 2.11 14.22 -1.77
C PRO A 73 0.67 13.76 -1.49
N ASP A 74 0.11 14.23 -0.37
CA ASP A 74 -1.24 13.85 0.06
C ASP A 74 -2.29 14.00 -1.06
N SER A 75 -3.22 13.04 -1.14
CA SER A 75 -4.35 13.11 -2.07
C SER A 75 -5.34 14.23 -1.72
N ALA A 76 -6.08 14.79 -2.69
CA ALA A 76 -7.13 15.78 -2.41
C ALA A 76 -8.16 15.28 -1.38
N ALA A 77 -8.47 13.98 -1.40
CA ALA A 77 -9.32 13.34 -0.40
C ALA A 77 -8.81 13.53 1.05
N ALA A 78 -7.49 13.51 1.27
CA ALA A 78 -6.88 13.75 2.59
C ALA A 78 -6.90 15.23 2.99
N ARG A 79 -6.96 16.15 2.03
CA ARG A 79 -7.14 17.60 2.25
C ARG A 79 -8.61 18.02 2.43
N GLY A 80 -9.56 17.08 2.33
CA GLY A 80 -11.00 17.39 2.36
C GLY A 80 -11.53 18.01 1.06
N GLU A 81 -10.71 18.03 0.01
CA GLU A 81 -11.05 18.56 -1.31
C GLU A 81 -11.65 17.43 -2.16
N LYS A 82 -12.85 17.65 -2.71
CA LYS A 82 -13.44 16.75 -3.71
C LYS A 82 -13.14 17.30 -5.10
N ASP A 83 -11.96 16.99 -5.64
CA ASP A 83 -11.66 17.27 -7.04
C ASP A 83 -11.90 16.01 -7.90
N PRO A 84 -13.00 15.96 -8.68
CA PRO A 84 -13.29 14.84 -9.57
C PRO A 84 -12.30 14.70 -10.74
N ASN A 85 -11.39 15.66 -10.96
CA ASN A 85 -10.37 15.64 -12.01
C ASN A 85 -8.95 15.36 -11.51
N GLU A 86 -8.75 15.08 -10.21
CA GLU A 86 -7.43 14.69 -9.70
C GLU A 86 -7.01 13.36 -10.34
N LYS A 87 -6.03 13.41 -11.25
CA LYS A 87 -5.42 12.24 -11.88
C LYS A 87 -4.09 11.97 -11.19
N ALA A 88 -3.80 10.69 -10.92
CA ALA A 88 -2.48 10.29 -10.47
C ALA A 88 -1.42 10.85 -11.44
N SER A 89 -0.38 11.50 -10.90
CA SER A 89 0.71 12.08 -11.71
C SER A 89 1.40 10.98 -12.53
N MET A 90 1.98 11.32 -13.68
CA MET A 90 2.65 10.36 -14.56
C MET A 90 3.77 9.58 -13.85
N GLU A 91 4.45 10.22 -12.90
CA GLU A 91 5.45 9.57 -12.04
C GLU A 91 4.82 8.51 -11.13
N GLN A 92 3.61 8.78 -10.62
CA GLN A 92 2.86 7.89 -9.76
C GLN A 92 2.35 6.66 -10.54
N VAL A 93 1.89 6.87 -11.77
CA VAL A 93 1.47 5.79 -12.68
C VAL A 93 2.65 4.93 -13.14
N ALA A 94 3.80 5.54 -13.44
CA ALA A 94 5.01 4.83 -13.82
C ALA A 94 5.54 3.94 -12.68
N MET A 95 5.59 4.50 -11.45
CA MET A 95 6.00 3.75 -10.27
C MET A 95 5.03 2.61 -9.95
N ALA A 96 3.73 2.87 -10.02
CA ALA A 96 2.72 1.83 -9.80
C ALA A 96 2.85 0.64 -10.76
N ASN A 97 3.15 0.89 -12.03
CA ASN A 97 3.43 -0.18 -13.00
C ASN A 97 4.73 -0.93 -12.69
N LEU A 98 5.75 -0.26 -12.15
CA LEU A 98 6.99 -0.89 -11.69
C LEU A 98 6.77 -1.77 -10.44
N MET A 99 5.89 -1.33 -9.53
CA MET A 99 5.54 -2.05 -8.30
C MET A 99 4.44 -3.09 -8.51
N LYS A 100 3.94 -3.25 -9.74
CA LYS A 100 2.88 -4.18 -10.10
C LYS A 100 3.38 -5.63 -9.93
N GLY A 101 2.97 -6.26 -8.83
CA GLY A 101 3.42 -7.59 -8.43
C GLY A 101 3.96 -7.65 -6.99
N VAL A 102 4.32 -6.50 -6.42
CA VAL A 102 4.71 -6.37 -5.02
C VAL A 102 3.44 -6.17 -4.19
N HIS A 103 2.96 -7.23 -3.55
CA HIS A 103 1.84 -7.14 -2.62
C HIS A 103 2.41 -6.70 -1.27
N TRP A 104 2.03 -5.51 -0.83
CA TRP A 104 2.48 -4.90 0.43
C TRP A 104 1.80 -5.59 1.60
#